data_AF-A0A5T3A5E6-F1
#
_entry.id   AF-A0A5T3A5E6-F1
#
_cell.length_a   1.000
_cell.length_b   1.000
_cell.length_c   1.000
_cell.angle_alpha   90.00
_cell.angle_beta   90.00
_cell.angle_gamma   90.00
#
_symmetry.space_group_name_H-M   'P 1'
#
loop_
_entity.id
_entity.type
_entity.pdbx_description
1 polymer ?
#
loop_
_entity_poly.entity_id
_entity_poly.type
_entity_poly.pdbx_seq_one_letter_code
_entity_poly.pdbx_strand_id
1 'polypeptide(L)' 'MMGTPNPLVKTKGAGTTFWLYTGSGDAFKNPLADDDWLRLAGIKD' A
#
# COMPACT_ATOMS: atom_id res chain seq x y z
N MET A 1 -3.13 -1.08 -30.39
CA MET A 1 -2.97 -2.40 -29.75
C MET A 1 -2.13 -2.20 -28.49
N MET A 2 -2.58 -2.64 -27.32
CA MET A 2 -1.76 -2.62 -26.10
C MET A 2 -0.81 -3.82 -26.18
N GLY A 3 0.50 -3.56 -26.26
CA GLY A 3 1.52 -4.61 -26.29
C GLY A 3 1.54 -5.40 -24.98
N THR A 4 1.98 -6.65 -25.02
CA THR A 4 2.12 -7.51 -23.84
C THR A 4 2.88 -6.77 -22.73
N PRO A 5 2.31 -6.61 -21.52
CA PRO A 5 2.97 -5.89 -20.43
C PRO A 5 4.29 -6.57 -20.04
N ASN A 6 5.37 -5.79 -19.88
CA ASN A 6 6.63 -6.31 -19.34
C ASN A 6 6.48 -6.55 -17.83
N PRO A 7 6.62 -7.81 -17.34
CA PRO A 7 6.43 -8.14 -15.93
C PRO A 7 7.49 -7.53 -14.99
N LEU A 8 8.60 -7.01 -15.53
CA LEU A 8 9.65 -6.34 -14.75
C LEU A 8 9.42 -4.82 -14.60
N VAL A 9 8.54 -4.24 -15.40
CA VAL A 9 8.20 -2.83 -15.27
C VAL A 9 7.24 -2.70 -14.09
N LYS A 10 7.68 -1.95 -13.06
CA LYS A 10 6.79 -1.61 -11.94
C LYS A 10 5.57 -0.89 -12.50
N THR A 11 4.44 -1.60 -12.50
CA THR A 11 3.16 -1.03 -12.87
C THR A 11 2.67 -0.25 -11.67
N LYS A 12 2.30 1.02 -11.87
CA LYS A 12 1.67 1.85 -10.85
C LYS A 12 0.51 1.04 -10.23
N GLY A 13 0.44 0.96 -8.89
CA GLY A 13 -0.67 0.31 -8.18
C GLY A 13 -0.47 -1.18 -7.94
N ALA A 14 0.48 -1.82 -8.62
CA ALA A 14 0.82 -3.22 -8.36
C ALA A 14 1.45 -3.38 -6.97
N GLY A 15 0.68 -3.92 -6.02
CA GLY A 15 1.11 -4.13 -4.63
C GLY A 15 0.86 -2.94 -3.70
N THR A 16 0.29 -1.83 -4.19
CA THR A 16 -0.09 -0.69 -3.36
C THR A 16 -1.34 -1.02 -2.56
N THR A 17 -1.33 -0.72 -1.27
CA THR A 17 -2.41 -1.07 -0.33
C THR A 17 -2.80 0.13 0.50
N PHE A 18 -4.09 0.26 0.78
CA PHE A 18 -4.63 1.30 1.64
C PHE A 18 -4.59 0.84 3.10
N TRP A 19 -4.00 1.69 3.95
CA TRP A 19 -3.85 1.45 5.38
C TRP A 19 -4.50 2.57 6.17
N LEU A 20 -5.18 2.21 7.26
CA LEU A 20 -5.85 3.13 8.18
C LEU A 20 -5.21 2.99 9.57
N TYR A 21 -4.74 4.09 10.13
CA TYR A 21 -4.28 4.14 11.52
C TYR A 21 -5.49 4.19 12.46
N THR A 22 -5.52 3.34 13.48
CA THR A 22 -6.61 3.27 14.47
C THR A 22 -6.15 3.48 15.91
N GLY A 23 -4.85 3.70 16.15
CA GLY A 23 -4.30 3.92 17.47
C GLY A 23 -4.56 5.34 18.02
N SER A 24 -4.13 5.56 19.27
CA SER A 24 -4.25 6.85 19.97
C SER A 24 -2.93 7.61 20.09
N GLY A 25 -1.84 7.06 19.56
CA GLY A 25 -0.49 7.60 19.66
C GLY A 25 -0.09 8.42 18.43
N ASP A 26 1.21 8.68 18.31
CA ASP A 26 1.78 9.30 17.11
C ASP A 26 2.00 8.24 16.02
N ALA A 27 1.19 8.31 14.97
CA ALA A 27 1.23 7.42 13.82
C ALA A 27 2.56 7.46 13.05
N PHE A 28 3.36 8.51 13.19
CA PHE A 28 4.61 8.69 12.44
C PHE A 28 5.87 8.30 13.22
N LYS A 29 5.73 7.97 14.51
CA LYS A 29 6.86 7.69 15.41
C LYS A 29 7.65 6.43 15.01
N ASN A 30 6.95 5.39 14.54
CA ASN A 30 7.58 4.18 13.99
C ASN A 30 6.71 3.60 12.85
N PRO A 31 6.96 3.98 11.59
CA PRO A 31 6.14 3.56 10.45
C PRO A 31 6.35 2.09 10.04
N LEU A 32 7.23 1.34 10.72
CA LEU A 32 7.47 -0.10 10.48
C LEU A 32 6.78 -0.99 11.53
N ALA A 33 6.22 -0.42 12.57
CA ALA A 33 5.41 -1.15 13.54
C ALA A 33 3.96 -1.10 13.07
N ASP A 34 3.47 -2.23 12.55
CA ASP A 34 2.12 -2.37 11.99
C ASP A 34 1.02 -2.53 13.06
N ASP A 35 1.35 -2.33 14.34
CA ASP A 35 0.50 -2.72 15.49
C ASP A 35 -0.86 -2.01 15.53
N ASP A 36 -0.92 -0.76 15.04
CA ASP A 36 -2.10 0.10 15.03
C ASP A 36 -2.67 0.35 13.61
N TRP A 37 -2.16 -0.37 12.60
CA TRP A 37 -2.49 -0.14 11.19
C TRP A 37 -3.37 -1.24 10.61
N LEU A 38 -4.54 -0.86 10.07
CA LEU A 38 -5.48 -1.77 9.43
C LEU A 38 -5.37 -1.70 7.90
N ARG A 39 -5.14 -2.84 7.24
CA ARG A 39 -5.14 -2.97 5.78
C ARG A 39 -6.55 -3.18 5.24
N LEU A 40 -7.02 -2.28 4.37
CA LEU A 40 -8.41 -2.27 3.92
C LEU A 40 -8.61 -2.82 2.50
N ALA A 41 -7.78 -2.39 1.54
CA ALA A 41 -7.91 -2.83 0.15
C ALA A 41 -6.60 -2.67 -0.64
N GLY A 42 -6.47 -3.42 -1.73
CA GLY A 42 -5.49 -3.11 -2.77
C GLY A 42 -5.95 -1.88 -3.56
N ILE A 43 -5.03 -0.96 -3.83
CA ILE A 43 -5.33 0.23 -4.64
C ILE A 43 -5.13 -0.12 -6.11
N LYS A 44 -6.16 0.11 -6.92
CA LYS A 44 -6.05 0.09 -8.37
C LYS A 44 -5.61 1.48 -8.85
N ASP A 45 -4.66 1.51 -9.77
CA ASP A 45 -4.24 2.73 -10.49
C ASP A 45 -5.04 2.98 -11.77
#